data_AF-A0A2N2NFV2-F1
#
_entry.id   AF-A0A2N2NFV2-F1
#
_cell.length_a   1.000
_cell.length_b   1.000
_cell.length_c   1.000
_cell.angle_alpha   90.00
_cell.angle_beta   90.00
_cell.angle_gamma   90.00
#
_symmetry.space_group_name_H-M   'P 1'
#
loop_
_entity.id
_entity.type
_entity.pdbx_description
1 polymer ?
#
loop_
_entity_poly.entity_id
_entity_poly.type
_entity_poly.pdbx_seq_one_letter_code
_entity_poly.pdbx_strand_id
1 'polypeptide(L)'
;MLAVLLIGTVILVGFEHIINPEEPIGMKLANLLIISIPLILLYGSIGLVLTATRQKEMNGKINAGLSKFLYYTPRIAGILMIIFVSLFALDVFTEGGNFWKQLLGFLVHAAPAVTLAILMFFAWRKPVIGFIIFGLAAVFFLRFVLFGRDFGAINFMMFVVPLALISGLFWINWKWKEALTMGKVVGE
;
A
#
# COMPACT_ATOMS: atom_id res chain seq x y z
N MET A 1 4.11 -4.47 -20.61
CA MET A 1 4.09 -3.03 -20.29
C MET A 1 4.18 -2.75 -18.78
N LEU A 2 3.20 -3.11 -17.95
CA LEU A 2 3.22 -2.79 -16.50
C LEU A 2 4.45 -3.35 -15.75
N ALA A 3 4.90 -4.57 -16.05
CA ALA A 3 6.12 -5.13 -15.45
C ALA A 3 7.39 -4.33 -15.80
N VAL A 4 7.47 -3.80 -17.02
CA VAL A 4 8.59 -2.94 -17.45
C VAL A 4 8.54 -1.60 -16.70
N LEU A 5 7.36 -1.02 -16.54
CA LEU A 5 7.18 0.20 -15.75
C LEU A 5 7.51 0.00 -14.28
N LEU A 6 7.15 -1.15 -13.69
CA LEU A 6 7.53 -1.52 -12.34
C LEU A 6 9.05 -1.58 -12.19
N ILE A 7 9.74 -2.34 -13.05
CA ILE A 7 11.21 -2.48 -13.00
C ILE A 7 11.88 -1.12 -13.19
N GLY A 8 11.43 -0.34 -14.19
CA GLY A 8 11.95 1.01 -14.42
C GLY A 8 11.74 1.93 -13.22
N THR A 9 10.60 1.84 -12.53
CA THR A 9 10.31 2.66 -11.36
C THR A 9 11.10 2.21 -10.14
N VAL A 10 11.31 0.91 -9.93
CA VAL A 10 12.19 0.40 -8.87
C VAL A 10 13.62 0.89 -9.08
N ILE A 11 14.13 0.84 -10.32
CA ILE A 11 15.48 1.35 -10.66
C ILE A 11 15.55 2.87 -10.44
N LEU A 12 14.54 3.62 -10.89
CA LEU A 12 14.51 5.08 -10.76
C LEU A 12 14.47 5.53 -9.29
N VAL A 13 13.58 4.93 -8.49
CA VAL A 13 13.39 5.27 -7.09
C VAL A 13 14.54 4.75 -6.22
N GLY A 14 15.09 3.60 -6.56
CA GLY A 14 16.24 3.00 -5.90
C GLY A 14 17.60 3.50 -6.42
N PHE A 15 17.62 4.44 -7.37
CA PHE A 15 18.82 4.84 -8.10
C PHE A 15 19.95 5.26 -7.16
N GLU A 16 19.65 6.12 -6.19
CA GLU A 16 20.62 6.61 -5.18
C GLU A 16 21.31 5.46 -4.44
N HIS A 17 20.54 4.46 -4.01
CA HIS A 17 21.09 3.27 -3.32
C HIS A 17 21.95 2.42 -4.25
N ILE A 18 21.54 2.28 -5.52
CA ILE A 18 22.28 1.48 -6.51
C ILE A 18 23.67 2.09 -6.75
N ILE A 19 23.73 3.40 -6.96
CA ILE A 19 24.98 4.08 -7.33
C ILE A 19 25.88 4.39 -6.14
N ASN A 20 25.35 4.43 -4.91
CA ASN A 20 26.14 4.77 -3.72
C ASN A 20 27.26 3.74 -3.47
N PRO A 21 28.55 4.10 -3.62
CA PRO A 21 29.65 3.15 -3.43
C PRO A 21 29.89 2.82 -1.95
N GLU A 22 29.42 3.65 -1.02
CA GLU A 22 29.61 3.47 0.42
C GLU A 22 28.58 2.52 1.04
N GLU A 23 27.45 2.30 0.36
CA GLU A 23 26.39 1.44 0.87
C GLU A 23 26.73 -0.04 0.71
N PRO A 24 26.71 -0.85 1.79
CA PRO A 24 26.95 -2.29 1.70
C PRO A 24 25.91 -2.97 0.79
N ILE A 25 26.35 -3.99 0.03
CA ILE A 25 25.47 -4.68 -0.93
C ILE A 25 24.19 -5.25 -0.30
N GLY A 26 24.27 -5.71 0.96
CA GLY A 26 23.11 -6.18 1.71
C GLY A 26 22.08 -5.09 1.99
N MET A 27 22.53 -3.87 2.32
CA MET A 27 21.65 -2.72 2.55
C MET A 27 20.99 -2.28 1.24
N LYS A 28 21.74 -2.24 0.13
CA LYS A 28 21.19 -1.94 -1.19
C LYS A 28 20.04 -2.87 -1.55
N LEU A 29 20.24 -4.18 -1.37
CA LEU A 29 19.22 -5.18 -1.65
C LEU A 29 18.00 -5.03 -0.73
N ALA A 30 18.22 -4.76 0.56
CA ALA A 30 17.13 -4.51 1.51
C ALA A 30 16.31 -3.27 1.12
N ASN A 31 16.97 -2.16 0.78
CA ASN A 31 16.32 -0.93 0.36
C ASN A 31 15.53 -1.12 -0.93
N LEU A 32 16.10 -1.77 -1.95
CA LEU A 32 15.37 -2.09 -3.18
C LEU A 32 14.15 -2.99 -2.93
N LEU A 33 14.27 -3.96 -2.02
CA LEU A 33 13.15 -4.82 -1.63
C LEU A 33 12.05 -4.00 -0.96
N ILE A 34 12.40 -3.14 0.01
CA ILE A 34 11.45 -2.26 0.71
C ILE A 34 10.73 -1.35 -0.28
N ILE A 35 11.45 -0.74 -1.21
CA ILE A 35 10.90 0.14 -2.28
C ILE A 35 9.97 -0.65 -3.22
N SER A 36 10.28 -1.92 -3.49
CA SER A 36 9.47 -2.73 -4.41
C SER A 36 8.08 -3.07 -3.86
N ILE A 37 7.90 -3.14 -2.53
CA ILE A 37 6.62 -3.51 -1.90
C ILE A 37 5.47 -2.58 -2.34
N PRO A 38 5.52 -1.26 -2.09
CA PRO A 38 4.45 -0.34 -2.51
C PRO A 38 4.28 -0.30 -4.03
N LEU A 39 5.36 -0.47 -4.80
CA LEU A 39 5.31 -0.44 -6.26
C LEU A 39 4.66 -1.70 -6.84
N ILE A 40 4.97 -2.89 -6.32
CA ILE A 40 4.32 -4.15 -6.73
C ILE A 40 2.82 -4.07 -6.42
N LEU A 41 2.47 -3.56 -5.24
CA LEU A 41 1.07 -3.30 -4.88
C LEU A 41 0.41 -2.35 -5.86
N LEU A 42 1.10 -1.27 -6.25
CA LEU A 42 0.61 -0.28 -7.19
C LEU A 42 0.31 -0.88 -8.57
N TYR A 43 1.35 -1.40 -9.23
CA TYR A 43 1.23 -1.91 -10.58
C TYR A 43 0.35 -3.17 -10.66
N GLY A 44 0.44 -4.05 -9.66
CA GLY A 44 -0.41 -5.25 -9.55
C GLY A 44 -1.89 -4.90 -9.41
N SER A 45 -2.22 -3.94 -8.56
CA SER A 45 -3.61 -3.49 -8.36
C SER A 45 -4.17 -2.78 -9.59
N ILE A 46 -3.36 -1.95 -10.27
CA ILE A 46 -3.76 -1.32 -11.54
C ILE A 46 -4.07 -2.40 -12.59
N GLY A 47 -3.18 -3.36 -12.77
CA GLY A 47 -3.38 -4.46 -13.73
C GLY A 47 -4.64 -5.27 -13.43
N LEU A 48 -4.90 -5.54 -12.16
CA LEU A 48 -6.11 -6.22 -11.70
C LEU A 48 -7.38 -5.43 -12.02
N VAL A 49 -7.42 -4.13 -11.68
CA VAL A 49 -8.59 -3.27 -11.93
C VAL A 49 -8.85 -3.14 -13.43
N LEU A 50 -7.81 -2.94 -14.25
CA LEU A 50 -7.95 -2.86 -15.70
C LEU A 50 -8.51 -4.17 -16.29
N THR A 51 -8.00 -5.31 -15.83
CA THR A 51 -8.48 -6.63 -16.29
C THR A 51 -9.94 -6.85 -15.89
N ALA A 52 -10.29 -6.53 -14.64
CA ALA A 52 -11.66 -6.67 -14.15
C ALA A 52 -12.65 -5.75 -14.87
N THR A 53 -12.24 -4.50 -15.15
CA THR A 53 -13.07 -3.53 -15.87
C THR A 53 -13.30 -3.98 -17.31
N ARG A 54 -12.24 -4.37 -18.03
CA ARG A 54 -12.34 -4.91 -19.39
C ARG A 54 -13.25 -6.14 -19.47
N GLN A 55 -13.11 -7.07 -18.52
CA GLN A 55 -13.96 -8.27 -18.50
C GLN A 55 -15.43 -7.92 -18.26
N LYS A 56 -15.70 -6.98 -17.34
CA LYS A 56 -17.05 -6.49 -17.06
C LYS A 56 -17.67 -5.80 -18.28
N GLU A 57 -16.89 -4.99 -19.01
CA GLU A 57 -17.35 -4.30 -20.22
C GLU A 57 -17.61 -5.26 -21.38
N MET A 58 -16.72 -6.24 -21.62
CA MET A 58 -16.85 -7.19 -22.73
C MET A 58 -17.93 -8.25 -22.51
N ASN A 59 -18.03 -8.78 -21.29
CA ASN A 59 -18.87 -9.97 -21.01
C ASN A 59 -20.07 -9.65 -20.11
N GLY A 60 -20.22 -8.41 -19.65
CA GLY A 60 -21.24 -8.01 -18.67
C GLY A 60 -21.04 -8.61 -17.26
N LYS A 61 -20.07 -9.51 -17.07
CA LYS A 61 -19.79 -10.24 -15.82
C LYS A 61 -18.28 -10.43 -15.62
N ILE A 62 -17.88 -10.46 -14.36
CA ILE A 62 -16.51 -10.80 -13.95
C ILE A 62 -16.49 -12.29 -13.57
N ASN A 63 -15.46 -13.04 -13.96
CA ASN A 63 -15.38 -14.45 -13.57
C ASN A 63 -15.16 -14.62 -12.06
N ALA A 64 -15.48 -15.80 -11.51
CA ALA A 64 -15.45 -16.04 -10.07
C ALA A 64 -14.03 -15.89 -9.46
N GLY A 65 -12.99 -16.35 -10.17
CA GLY A 65 -11.61 -16.25 -9.70
C GLY A 65 -11.12 -14.80 -9.58
N LEU A 66 -11.35 -13.99 -10.62
CA LEU A 66 -10.97 -12.58 -10.66
C LEU A 66 -11.78 -11.75 -9.67
N SER A 67 -13.08 -12.07 -9.52
CA SER A 67 -13.95 -11.50 -8.50
C SER A 67 -13.41 -11.75 -7.10
N LYS A 68 -13.06 -13.00 -6.78
CA LYS A 68 -12.44 -13.36 -5.48
C LYS A 68 -11.12 -12.63 -5.28
N PHE A 69 -10.28 -12.55 -6.32
CA PHE A 69 -9.00 -11.85 -6.24
C PHE A 69 -9.20 -10.35 -5.96
N LEU A 70 -10.04 -9.66 -6.74
CA LEU A 70 -10.40 -8.25 -6.56
C LEU A 70 -11.01 -7.95 -5.19
N TYR A 71 -11.74 -8.91 -4.61
CA TYR A 71 -12.24 -8.81 -3.25
C TYR A 71 -11.13 -8.79 -2.20
N TYR A 72 -10.15 -9.70 -2.28
CA TYR A 72 -9.09 -9.80 -1.27
C TYR A 72 -7.94 -8.81 -1.47
N THR A 73 -7.69 -8.32 -2.69
CA THR A 73 -6.55 -7.43 -2.98
C THR A 73 -6.46 -6.20 -2.08
N PRO A 74 -7.49 -5.36 -1.85
CA PRO A 74 -7.34 -4.21 -0.95
C PRO A 74 -7.06 -4.61 0.49
N ARG A 75 -7.45 -5.82 0.93
CA ARG A 75 -7.13 -6.27 2.29
C ARG A 75 -5.68 -6.62 2.44
N ILE A 76 -5.17 -7.42 1.50
CA ILE A 76 -3.75 -7.80 1.49
C ILE A 76 -2.89 -6.54 1.30
N ALA A 77 -3.25 -5.68 0.36
CA ALA A 77 -2.54 -4.41 0.12
C ALA A 77 -2.58 -3.49 1.35
N GLY A 78 -3.73 -3.38 2.02
CA GLY A 78 -3.88 -2.61 3.26
C GLY A 78 -2.98 -3.14 4.39
N ILE A 79 -2.95 -4.46 4.61
CA ILE A 79 -2.07 -5.09 5.61
C ILE A 79 -0.60 -4.85 5.26
N LEU A 80 -0.21 -5.08 4.01
CA LEU A 80 1.18 -4.86 3.59
C LEU A 80 1.59 -3.40 3.74
N MET A 81 0.69 -2.45 3.46
CA MET A 81 0.95 -1.03 3.68
C MET A 81 1.10 -0.70 5.18
N ILE A 82 0.30 -1.31 6.06
CA ILE A 82 0.45 -1.14 7.51
C ILE A 82 1.80 -1.68 7.99
N ILE A 83 2.21 -2.86 7.52
CA ILE A 83 3.52 -3.43 7.84
C ILE A 83 4.62 -2.49 7.34
N PHE A 84 4.54 -2.02 6.09
CA PHE A 84 5.48 -1.08 5.52
C PHE A 84 5.60 0.21 6.36
N VAL A 85 4.48 0.84 6.72
CA VAL A 85 4.47 2.04 7.59
C VAL A 85 5.05 1.75 8.98
N SER A 86 4.83 0.55 9.52
CA SER A 86 5.37 0.18 10.83
C SER A 86 6.90 0.03 10.86
N LEU A 87 7.55 -0.22 9.71
CA LEU A 87 9.01 -0.33 9.64
C LEU A 87 9.69 0.99 10.03
N PHE A 88 9.11 2.13 9.66
CA PHE A 88 9.62 3.46 10.02
C PHE A 88 9.53 3.76 11.52
N ALA A 89 8.72 3.01 12.29
CA ALA A 89 8.71 3.16 13.74
C ALA A 89 9.97 2.60 14.40
N LEU A 90 10.72 1.75 13.70
CA LEU A 90 11.94 1.13 14.21
C LEU A 90 13.14 2.09 14.22
N ASP A 91 13.07 3.21 13.48
CA ASP A 91 14.19 4.16 13.36
C ASP A 91 14.59 4.77 14.71
N VAL A 92 13.65 4.88 15.66
CA VAL A 92 13.90 5.36 17.03
C VAL A 92 14.96 4.55 17.78
N PHE A 93 15.15 3.27 17.45
CA PHE A 93 16.15 2.42 18.09
C PHE A 93 17.57 2.76 17.64
N THR A 94 17.72 3.46 16.50
CA THR A 94 19.00 3.92 15.97
C THR A 94 19.42 5.30 16.47
N GLU A 95 18.48 6.10 17.00
CA GLU A 95 18.73 7.46 17.52
C GLU A 95 19.50 7.49 18.86
N GLY A 96 19.71 6.34 19.48
CA GLY A 96 20.36 6.22 20.79
C GLY A 96 19.50 6.72 21.96
N GLY A 97 20.01 6.56 23.19
CA GLY A 97 19.31 6.93 24.43
C GLY A 97 19.04 5.74 25.36
N ASN A 98 18.35 5.99 26.47
CA ASN A 98 17.99 4.91 27.40
C ASN A 98 16.79 4.10 26.87
N PHE A 99 16.65 2.87 27.38
CA PHE A 99 15.61 1.93 26.96
C PHE A 99 14.19 2.55 27.01
N TRP A 100 13.88 3.29 28.08
CA TRP A 100 12.55 3.89 28.26
C TRP A 100 12.25 4.99 27.25
N LYS A 101 13.24 5.81 26.89
CA LYS A 101 13.09 6.84 25.85
C LYS A 101 12.84 6.20 24.48
N GLN A 102 13.57 5.13 24.15
CA GLN A 102 13.37 4.39 22.89
C GLN A 102 12.00 3.72 22.84
N LEU A 103 11.56 3.09 23.94
CA LEU A 103 10.25 2.45 24.02
C LEU A 103 9.10 3.47 23.85
N LEU A 104 9.17 4.61 24.52
CA LEU A 104 8.18 5.67 24.37
C LEU A 104 8.18 6.25 22.94
N GLY A 105 9.36 6.51 22.38
CA GLY A 105 9.46 7.00 21.01
C GLY A 105 8.93 5.99 19.99
N PHE A 106 9.18 4.69 20.18
CA PHE A 106 8.61 3.61 19.36
C PHE A 106 7.09 3.61 19.40
N LEU A 107 6.47 3.72 20.59
CA LEU A 107 5.02 3.75 20.73
C LEU A 107 4.40 4.96 20.01
N VAL A 108 5.05 6.13 20.06
CA VAL A 108 4.60 7.33 19.33
C VAL A 108 4.74 7.15 17.82
N HIS A 109 5.88 6.63 17.33
CA HIS A 109 6.10 6.42 15.90
C HIS A 109 5.26 5.27 15.32
N ALA A 110 4.92 4.26 16.14
CA ALA A 110 4.05 3.15 15.74
C ALA A 110 2.56 3.53 15.73
N ALA A 111 2.17 4.63 16.41
CA ALA A 111 0.77 5.04 16.52
C ALA A 111 0.03 5.17 15.16
N PRO A 112 0.62 5.71 14.07
CA PRO A 112 -0.01 5.73 12.76
C PRO A 112 -0.32 4.32 12.23
N ALA A 113 0.65 3.38 12.34
CA ALA A 113 0.48 2.01 11.87
C ALA A 113 -0.57 1.24 12.70
N VAL A 114 -0.53 1.38 14.04
CA VAL A 114 -1.51 0.77 14.95
C VAL A 114 -2.91 1.31 14.67
N THR A 115 -3.05 2.62 14.45
CA THR A 115 -4.33 3.25 14.10
C THR A 115 -4.87 2.69 12.79
N LEU A 116 -4.04 2.60 11.75
CA LEU A 116 -4.44 1.98 10.49
C LEU A 116 -4.82 0.50 10.67
N ALA A 117 -4.12 -0.26 11.51
CA ALA A 117 -4.44 -1.67 11.79
C ALA A 117 -5.83 -1.85 12.43
N ILE A 118 -6.15 -1.05 13.46
CA ILE A 118 -7.46 -1.08 14.12
C ILE A 118 -8.57 -0.74 13.13
N LEU A 119 -8.37 0.30 12.33
CA LEU A 119 -9.35 0.73 11.35
C LEU A 119 -9.50 -0.28 10.19
N MET A 120 -8.40 -0.94 9.81
CA MET A 120 -8.36 -2.00 8.81
C MET A 120 -9.16 -3.25 9.25
N PHE A 121 -9.16 -3.56 10.54
CA PHE A 121 -10.03 -4.62 11.10
C PHE A 121 -11.51 -4.35 10.79
N PHE A 122 -11.99 -3.12 10.97
CA PHE A 122 -13.37 -2.75 10.61
C PHE A 122 -13.59 -2.70 9.10
N ALA A 123 -12.60 -2.23 8.33
CA ALA A 123 -12.64 -2.19 6.87
C ALA A 123 -12.81 -3.58 6.23
N TRP A 124 -12.37 -4.64 6.93
CA TRP A 124 -12.47 -6.03 6.45
C TRP A 124 -13.91 -6.42 6.08
N ARG A 125 -14.87 -6.04 6.93
CA ARG A 125 -16.31 -6.35 6.78
C ARG A 125 -17.08 -5.23 6.07
N LYS A 126 -16.61 -3.99 6.14
CA LYS A 126 -17.28 -2.81 5.57
C LYS A 126 -16.34 -2.07 4.62
N PRO A 127 -16.36 -2.36 3.31
CA PRO A 127 -15.41 -1.77 2.36
C PRO A 127 -15.41 -0.23 2.33
N VAL A 128 -16.56 0.40 2.59
CA VAL A 128 -16.66 1.87 2.70
C VAL A 128 -15.76 2.47 3.79
N ILE A 129 -15.57 1.75 4.90
CA ILE A 129 -14.67 2.15 5.99
C ILE A 129 -13.23 2.17 5.43
N GLY A 130 -12.82 1.14 4.71
CA GLY A 130 -11.51 1.09 4.05
C GLY A 130 -11.31 2.22 3.03
N PHE A 131 -12.32 2.54 2.22
CA PHE A 131 -12.26 3.65 1.27
C PHE A 131 -11.96 4.98 2.00
N ILE A 132 -12.73 5.28 3.04
CA ILE A 132 -12.59 6.52 3.80
C ILE A 132 -11.23 6.59 4.51
N ILE A 133 -10.84 5.54 5.24
CA ILE A 133 -9.63 5.59 6.08
C ILE A 133 -8.35 5.66 5.26
N PHE A 134 -8.21 4.82 4.22
CA PHE A 134 -7.04 4.88 3.35
C PHE A 134 -7.01 6.17 2.52
N GLY A 135 -8.19 6.73 2.18
CA GLY A 135 -8.29 8.03 1.52
C GLY A 135 -7.86 9.17 2.43
N LEU A 136 -8.34 9.21 3.67
CA LEU A 136 -7.91 10.19 4.68
C LEU A 136 -6.42 10.05 4.99
N ALA A 137 -5.90 8.82 5.08
CA ALA A 137 -4.47 8.58 5.24
C ALA A 137 -3.67 9.16 4.05
N ALA A 138 -4.11 8.92 2.81
CA ALA A 138 -3.45 9.50 1.63
C ALA A 138 -3.43 11.04 1.69
N VAL A 139 -4.54 11.68 2.08
CA VAL A 139 -4.63 13.14 2.25
C VAL A 139 -3.73 13.62 3.40
N PHE A 140 -3.68 12.89 4.50
CA PHE A 140 -2.79 13.20 5.62
C PHE A 140 -1.32 13.15 5.21
N PHE A 141 -0.91 12.11 4.48
CA PHE A 141 0.46 12.02 3.97
C PHE A 141 0.76 13.06 2.89
N LEU A 142 -0.24 13.46 2.10
CA LEU A 142 -0.10 14.54 1.12
C LEU A 142 0.23 15.88 1.76
N ARG A 143 -0.23 16.15 3.00
CA ARG A 143 0.17 17.35 3.76
C ARG A 143 1.70 17.45 3.88
N PHE A 144 2.38 16.33 4.13
CA PHE A 144 3.85 16.35 4.23
C PHE A 144 4.50 16.68 2.88
N VAL A 145 3.94 16.20 1.77
CA VAL A 145 4.42 16.54 0.42
C VAL A 145 4.21 18.02 0.07
N LEU A 146 3.08 18.60 0.45
CA LEU A 146 2.74 19.98 0.09
C LEU A 146 3.40 21.03 1.00
N PHE A 147 3.60 20.70 2.28
CA PHE A 147 4.05 21.66 3.30
C PHE A 147 5.35 21.27 3.99
N GLY A 148 5.85 20.06 3.78
CA GLY A 148 7.14 19.60 4.31
C GLY A 148 8.27 20.04 3.40
N ARG A 149 9.36 20.54 3.99
CA ARG A 149 10.54 20.99 3.24
C ARG A 149 11.31 19.82 2.59
N ASP A 150 11.16 18.60 3.11
CA ASP A 150 11.97 17.43 2.74
C ASP A 150 11.17 16.27 2.12
N PHE A 151 9.88 16.46 1.80
CA PHE A 151 9.06 15.40 1.20
C PHE A 151 9.07 15.49 -0.33
N GLY A 152 10.07 14.87 -0.96
CA GLY A 152 10.21 14.80 -2.41
C GLY A 152 9.24 13.83 -3.10
N ALA A 153 9.34 13.76 -4.43
CA ALA A 153 8.52 12.90 -5.30
C ALA A 153 8.57 11.40 -4.93
N ILE A 154 9.69 10.94 -4.38
CA ILE A 154 9.89 9.57 -3.87
C ILE A 154 8.88 9.26 -2.75
N ASN A 155 8.75 10.12 -1.75
CA ASN A 155 7.83 9.91 -0.64
C ASN A 155 6.37 9.97 -1.08
N PHE A 156 6.04 10.85 -2.03
CA PHE A 156 4.72 10.87 -2.66
C PHE A 156 4.39 9.51 -3.31
N MET A 157 5.35 8.94 -4.06
CA MET A 157 5.19 7.66 -4.75
C MET A 157 5.14 6.46 -3.79
N MET A 158 5.79 6.54 -2.63
CA MET A 158 5.83 5.45 -1.64
C MET A 158 4.63 5.44 -0.69
N PHE A 159 4.07 6.60 -0.36
CA PHE A 159 3.00 6.70 0.63
C PHE A 159 1.68 7.10 0.01
N VAL A 160 1.61 8.26 -0.64
CA VAL A 160 0.34 8.84 -1.10
C VAL A 160 -0.29 7.99 -2.19
N VAL A 161 0.50 7.60 -3.20
CA VAL A 161 -0.02 6.84 -4.36
C VAL A 161 -0.56 5.46 -3.94
N PRO A 162 0.18 4.63 -3.16
CA PRO A 162 -0.34 3.34 -2.70
C PRO A 162 -1.57 3.47 -1.79
N LEU A 163 -1.58 4.44 -0.87
CA LEU A 163 -2.75 4.66 0.01
C LEU A 163 -3.99 5.07 -0.78
N ALA A 164 -3.85 5.98 -1.73
CA ALA A 164 -4.94 6.41 -2.62
C ALA A 164 -5.46 5.24 -3.47
N LEU A 165 -4.57 4.40 -3.97
CA LEU A 165 -4.96 3.20 -4.72
C LEU A 165 -5.70 2.19 -3.85
N ILE A 166 -5.23 1.92 -2.64
CA ILE A 166 -5.91 1.02 -1.69
C ILE A 166 -7.32 1.55 -1.38
N SER A 167 -7.45 2.87 -1.18
CA SER A 167 -8.75 3.54 -1.05
C SER A 167 -9.64 3.28 -2.27
N GLY A 168 -9.13 3.47 -3.49
CA GLY A 168 -9.84 3.18 -4.74
C GLY A 168 -10.27 1.72 -4.87
N LEU A 169 -9.44 0.76 -4.48
CA LEU A 169 -9.79 -0.67 -4.47
C LEU A 169 -10.91 -0.99 -3.47
N PHE A 170 -10.90 -0.35 -2.30
CA PHE A 170 -11.99 -0.47 -1.34
C PHE A 170 -13.29 0.14 -1.86
N TRP A 171 -13.21 1.26 -2.58
CA TRP A 171 -14.35 1.85 -3.27
C TRP A 171 -14.93 0.93 -4.34
N ILE A 172 -14.07 0.30 -5.16
CA ILE A 172 -14.50 -0.73 -6.13
C ILE A 172 -15.22 -1.87 -5.42
N ASN A 173 -14.66 -2.38 -4.32
CA ASN A 173 -15.30 -3.42 -3.50
C ASN A 173 -16.67 -3.00 -2.95
N TRP A 174 -16.82 -1.72 -2.60
CA TRP A 174 -18.09 -1.19 -2.11
C TRP A 174 -19.12 -1.09 -3.23
N LYS A 175 -18.74 -0.52 -4.38
CA LYS A 175 -19.66 -0.25 -5.51
C LYS A 175 -19.98 -1.49 -6.33
N TRP A 176 -19.06 -2.44 -6.44
CA TRP A 176 -19.25 -3.66 -7.23
C TRP A 176 -19.62 -4.87 -6.36
N LYS A 177 -20.19 -4.63 -5.18
CA LYS A 177 -20.52 -5.68 -4.21
C LYS A 177 -21.29 -6.84 -4.84
N GLU A 178 -22.28 -6.56 -5.68
CA GLU A 178 -23.11 -7.58 -6.36
C GLU A 178 -22.31 -8.46 -7.33
N ALA A 179 -21.49 -7.84 -8.18
CA ALA A 179 -20.60 -8.54 -9.11
C ALA A 179 -19.54 -9.39 -8.36
N LEU A 180 -19.18 -8.97 -7.15
CA LEU A 180 -18.22 -9.68 -6.29
C LEU A 180 -18.86 -10.80 -5.47
N THR A 181 -20.16 -10.69 -5.15
CA THR A 181 -20.91 -11.74 -4.42
C THR A 181 -21.33 -12.92 -5.29
N MET A 182 -21.43 -12.76 -6.62
CA MET A 182 -21.78 -13.88 -7.51
C MET A 182 -20.73 -15.00 -7.57
N GLY A 183 -19.52 -14.77 -7.07
CA GLY A 183 -18.52 -15.82 -6.85
C GLY A 183 -18.75 -16.68 -5.60
N LYS A 184 -19.74 -16.35 -4.76
CA LYS A 184 -20.11 -17.11 -3.55
C LYS A 184 -21.22 -18.14 -3.75
N VAL A 185 -21.86 -18.18 -4.93
CA VAL A 185 -23.06 -19.01 -5.17
C VAL A 185 -22.71 -20.41 -5.73
N VAL A 186 -21.44 -20.79 -5.79
CA VAL A 186 -21.03 -22.13 -6.24
C VAL A 186 -20.08 -22.73 -5.20
N GLY A 187 -20.65 -23.25 -4.13
CA GLY A 187 -19.90 -23.87 -3.04
C GLY A 187 -20.69 -23.97 -1.74
N GLU A 188 -21.92 -24.50 -1.83
CA GLU A 188 -22.56 -25.23 -0.74
C GLU A 188 -22.74 -26.68 -1.19
#